data_AF-A0A937DAR9-F1
#
_entry.id   AF-A0A937DAR9-F1
#
_cell.length_a   1.000
_cell.length_b   1.000
_cell.length_c   1.000
_cell.angle_alpha   90.00
_cell.angle_beta   90.00
_cell.angle_gamma   90.00
#
_symmetry.space_group_name_H-M   'P 1'
#
loop_
_entity.id
_entity.type
_entity.pdbx_description
1 polymer ?
#
loop_
_entity_poly.entity_id
_entity_poly.type
_entity_poly.pdbx_seq_one_letter_code
_entity_poly.pdbx_strand_id
1 'polypeptide(L)'
;MAQQTPHLSSNSSEILERQKRAEALRASGMTVREVAIELRCSMHVAGTLLARSHDPRIDTGNSDWLNGLPHRTARALLALGFSSQHGVASALAEGSLNSGTPGLGPKTVAAIEKWLSRVRVPN
;
A
#
# COMPACT_ATOMS: atom_id res chain seq x y z
N MET A 1 12.82 -33.90 -15.99
CA MET A 1 12.02 -33.52 -14.81
C MET A 1 12.34 -32.07 -14.48
N ALA A 2 11.48 -31.13 -14.88
CA ALA A 2 11.70 -29.70 -14.70
C ALA A 2 11.37 -29.31 -13.26
N GLN A 3 12.34 -28.80 -12.51
CA GLN A 3 12.12 -28.28 -11.16
C GLN A 3 11.45 -26.92 -11.27
N GLN A 4 10.21 -26.85 -10.79
CA GLN A 4 9.48 -25.62 -10.55
C GLN A 4 10.16 -24.86 -9.40
N THR A 5 10.49 -23.59 -9.62
CA THR A 5 10.89 -22.62 -8.59
C THR A 5 9.66 -21.83 -8.14
N PRO A 6 9.16 -21.98 -6.89
CA PRO A 6 8.01 -21.21 -6.42
C PRO A 6 8.35 -20.32 -5.21
N HIS A 7 9.01 -19.18 -5.36
CA HIS A 7 9.15 -18.24 -4.21
C HIS A 7 9.64 -16.83 -4.58
N LEU A 8 8.78 -16.03 -5.23
CA LEU A 8 8.93 -14.57 -5.26
C LEU A 8 7.67 -13.82 -4.81
N SER A 9 6.56 -14.51 -4.54
CA SER A 9 5.32 -13.90 -4.06
C SER A 9 5.15 -13.88 -2.52
N SER A 10 5.88 -14.72 -1.75
CA SER A 10 5.70 -14.83 -0.29
C SER A 10 6.26 -13.65 0.52
N ASN A 11 7.33 -12.99 0.04
CA ASN A 11 7.97 -11.91 0.80
C ASN A 11 7.06 -10.68 0.94
N SER A 12 6.26 -10.36 -0.07
CA SER A 12 5.38 -9.19 -0.06
C SER A 12 4.28 -9.31 0.99
N SER A 13 3.65 -10.48 1.06
CA SER A 13 2.55 -10.78 1.97
C SER A 13 3.03 -10.88 3.41
N GLU A 14 4.16 -11.56 3.65
CA GLU A 14 4.75 -11.62 5.00
C GLU A 14 5.15 -10.24 5.53
N ILE A 15 5.67 -9.35 4.68
CA ILE A 15 6.01 -7.98 5.09
C ILE A 15 4.75 -7.22 5.49
N LEU A 16 3.64 -7.38 4.76
CA LEU A 16 2.36 -6.75 5.08
C LEU A 16 1.76 -7.28 6.38
N GLU A 17 1.81 -8.59 6.60
CA GLU A 17 1.33 -9.19 7.85
C GLU A 17 2.16 -8.74 9.06
N ARG A 18 3.49 -8.67 8.91
CA ARG A 18 4.40 -8.15 9.95
C ARG A 18 4.14 -6.67 10.24
N GLN A 19 3.82 -5.86 9.23
CA GLN A 19 3.42 -4.45 9.42
C GLN A 19 2.11 -4.35 10.20
N LYS A 20 1.08 -5.10 9.79
CA LYS A 20 -0.23 -5.10 10.46
C LYS A 20 -0.13 -5.55 11.92
N ARG A 21 0.71 -6.55 12.21
CA ARG A 21 1.01 -6.97 13.59
C ARG A 21 1.75 -5.88 14.38
N ALA A 22 2.76 -5.24 13.79
CA ALA A 22 3.48 -4.14 14.44
C ALA A 22 2.53 -2.99 14.81
N GLU A 23 1.61 -2.63 13.91
CA GLU A 23 0.61 -1.59 14.14
C GLU A 23 -0.37 -1.96 15.25
N ALA A 24 -0.90 -3.19 15.26
CA ALA A 24 -1.80 -3.65 16.31
C ALA A 24 -1.16 -3.60 17.71
N LEU A 25 0.13 -3.97 17.79
CA LEU A 25 0.91 -3.88 19.04
C LEU A 25 1.18 -2.42 19.44
N ARG A 26 1.36 -1.52 18.47
CA ARG A 26 1.51 -0.10 18.79
C ARG A 26 0.20 0.53 19.25
N ALA A 27 -0.92 0.11 18.67
CA ALA A 27 -2.26 0.53 19.06
C ALA A 27 -2.64 0.06 20.48
N SER A 28 -2.09 -1.07 20.95
CA SER A 28 -2.24 -1.51 22.36
C SER A 28 -1.34 -0.76 23.34
N GLY A 29 -0.58 0.24 22.88
CA GLY A 29 0.26 1.10 23.71
C GLY A 29 1.71 0.65 23.85
N MET A 30 2.11 -0.48 23.23
CA MET A 30 3.49 -0.99 23.34
C MET A 30 4.50 -0.05 22.68
N THR A 31 5.65 0.12 23.31
CA THR A 31 6.78 0.88 22.78
C THR A 31 7.43 0.17 21.58
N VAL A 32 8.18 0.92 20.75
CA VAL A 32 8.91 0.35 19.60
C VAL A 32 9.84 -0.79 20.03
N ARG A 33 10.39 -0.72 21.24
CA ARG A 33 11.23 -1.76 21.83
C ARG A 33 10.45 -3.04 22.12
N GLU A 34 9.27 -2.92 22.71
CA GLU A 34 8.40 -4.06 23.00
C GLU A 34 7.88 -4.71 21.71
N VAL A 35 7.50 -3.90 20.72
CA VAL A 35 7.14 -4.38 19.37
C VAL A 35 8.29 -5.15 18.73
N ALA A 36 9.53 -4.70 18.89
CA ALA A 36 10.71 -5.39 18.36
C ALA A 36 10.93 -6.76 19.02
N ILE A 37 10.74 -6.83 20.35
CA ILE A 37 10.82 -8.08 21.13
C ILE A 37 9.73 -9.05 20.68
N GLU A 38 8.48 -8.57 20.60
CA GLU A 38 7.32 -9.37 20.23
C GLU A 38 7.42 -9.93 18.81
N LEU A 39 7.88 -9.11 17.86
CA LEU A 39 8.09 -9.51 16.47
C LEU A 39 9.43 -10.22 16.23
N ARG A 40 10.23 -10.45 17.28
CA ARG A 40 11.57 -11.04 17.23
C ARG A 40 12.46 -10.40 16.15
N CYS A 41 12.40 -9.08 16.04
CA CYS A 41 13.20 -8.31 15.07
C CYS A 41 14.01 -7.21 15.75
N SER A 42 14.92 -6.58 15.02
CA SER A 42 15.70 -5.47 15.57
C SER A 42 14.82 -4.23 15.76
N MET A 43 15.18 -3.36 16.72
CA MET A 43 14.49 -2.08 16.92
C MET A 43 14.44 -1.22 15.65
N HIS A 44 15.46 -1.31 14.79
CA HIS A 44 15.47 -0.61 13.50
C HIS A 44 14.42 -1.18 12.54
N VAL A 45 14.27 -2.51 12.48
CA VAL A 45 13.24 -3.16 11.66
C VAL A 45 11.85 -2.83 12.21
N ALA A 46 11.62 -2.94 13.51
CA ALA A 46 10.35 -2.55 14.15
C ALA A 46 10.04 -1.07 13.90
N GLY A 47 11.01 -0.18 14.06
CA GLY A 47 10.88 1.24 13.75
C GLY A 47 10.53 1.49 12.28
N THR A 48 11.13 0.73 11.35
CA THR A 48 10.82 0.81 9.92
C THR A 48 9.40 0.30 9.61
N LEU A 49 8.96 -0.77 10.27
CA LEU A 49 7.61 -1.32 10.13
C LEU A 49 6.56 -0.32 10.63
N LEU A 50 6.82 0.30 11.78
CA LEU A 50 5.93 1.31 12.37
C LEU A 50 5.94 2.62 11.58
N ALA A 51 7.11 3.12 11.14
CA ALA A 51 7.21 4.33 10.33
C ALA A 51 6.56 4.18 8.95
N ARG A 52 6.52 2.95 8.41
CA ARG A 52 5.78 2.66 7.17
C ARG A 52 4.27 2.57 7.39
N SER A 53 3.83 2.13 8.56
CA SER A 53 2.40 1.96 8.91
C SER A 53 1.77 3.28 9.39
N HIS A 54 2.53 4.09 10.14
CA HIS A 54 2.08 5.38 10.66
C HIS A 54 2.20 6.49 9.60
N ASP A 55 1.35 6.45 8.59
CA ASP A 55 1.03 7.63 7.79
C ASP A 55 -0.36 8.13 8.20
N PRO A 56 -0.48 9.25 8.92
CA PRO A 56 -1.76 9.76 9.41
C PRO A 56 -2.74 10.18 8.31
N ARG A 57 -2.35 10.11 7.04
CA ARG A 57 -3.23 10.33 5.88
C ARG A 57 -3.90 9.05 5.39
N ILE A 58 -3.51 7.90 5.91
CA ILE A 58 -4.16 6.61 5.68
C ILE A 58 -5.01 6.29 6.90
N ASP A 59 -5.84 7.25 7.31
CA ASP A 59 -7.02 6.89 8.08
C ASP A 59 -7.97 6.17 7.10
N THR A 60 -7.83 4.85 7.05
CA THR A 60 -8.61 3.94 6.21
C THR A 60 -10.11 4.00 6.46
N GLY A 61 -10.59 4.81 7.41
CA GLY A 61 -12.00 4.99 7.73
C GLY A 61 -12.85 5.61 6.61
N ASN A 62 -12.25 6.30 5.64
CA ASN A 62 -12.98 7.01 4.57
C ASN A 62 -12.50 6.69 3.13
N SER A 63 -11.78 5.59 2.97
CA SER A 63 -11.06 5.22 1.74
C SER A 63 -11.65 4.00 1.04
N ASP A 64 -12.96 3.79 1.12
CA ASP A 64 -13.62 2.62 0.50
C ASP A 64 -13.37 2.52 -1.01
N TRP A 65 -13.27 3.67 -1.68
CA TRP A 65 -12.93 3.74 -3.09
C TRP A 65 -11.49 3.28 -3.41
N LEU A 66 -10.59 3.13 -2.44
CA LEU A 66 -9.24 2.59 -2.65
C LEU A 66 -9.20 1.05 -2.53
N ASN A 67 -10.34 0.41 -2.30
CA ASN A 67 -10.43 -1.04 -2.16
C ASN A 67 -9.96 -1.77 -3.43
N GLY A 68 -9.15 -2.82 -3.24
CA GLY A 68 -8.54 -3.59 -4.32
C GLY A 68 -7.28 -2.97 -4.94
N LEU A 69 -6.86 -1.78 -4.49
CA LEU A 69 -5.64 -1.12 -4.96
C LEU A 69 -4.45 -1.45 -4.03
N PRO A 70 -3.22 -1.64 -4.57
CA PRO A 70 -2.04 -1.84 -3.72
C PRO A 70 -1.79 -0.64 -2.81
N HIS A 71 -1.45 -0.89 -1.55
CA HIS A 71 -1.27 0.15 -0.53
C HIS A 71 -0.29 1.27 -0.94
N ARG A 72 0.82 0.93 -1.62
CA ARG A 72 1.76 1.95 -2.15
C ARG A 72 1.12 2.85 -3.20
N THR A 73 0.28 2.29 -4.05
CA THR A 73 -0.44 3.02 -5.11
C THR A 73 -1.52 3.91 -4.51
N ALA A 74 -2.30 3.38 -3.56
CA ALA A 74 -3.28 4.15 -2.81
C ALA A 74 -2.66 5.36 -2.11
N ARG A 75 -1.49 5.17 -1.47
CA ARG A 75 -0.70 6.26 -0.89
C ARG A 75 -0.28 7.30 -1.90
N ALA A 76 0.22 6.88 -3.06
CA ALA A 76 0.64 7.82 -4.08
C ALA A 76 -0.54 8.67 -4.56
N LEU A 77 -1.73 8.08 -4.73
CA LEU A 77 -2.95 8.80 -5.08
C LEU A 77 -3.36 9.82 -4.00
N LEU A 78 -3.39 9.41 -2.74
CA LEU A 78 -3.71 10.31 -1.63
C LEU A 78 -2.67 11.44 -1.50
N ALA A 79 -1.38 11.13 -1.69
CA ALA A 79 -0.31 12.14 -1.66
C ALA A 79 -0.41 13.14 -2.81
N LEU A 80 -0.98 12.74 -3.95
CA LEU A 80 -1.29 13.61 -5.08
C LEU A 80 -2.60 14.40 -4.89
N GLY A 81 -3.30 14.21 -3.76
CA GLY A 81 -4.52 14.94 -3.43
C GLY A 81 -5.80 14.35 -4.03
N PHE A 82 -5.74 13.12 -4.56
CA PHE A 82 -6.95 12.46 -5.05
C PHE A 82 -7.83 11.99 -3.90
N SER A 83 -9.11 12.35 -3.96
CA SER A 83 -10.12 12.00 -2.95
C SER A 83 -11.22 11.08 -3.49
N SER A 84 -11.22 10.79 -4.79
CA SER A 84 -12.22 9.93 -5.43
C SER A 84 -11.66 9.16 -6.62
N GLN A 85 -12.23 7.99 -6.87
CA GLN A 85 -11.88 7.17 -8.03
C GLN A 85 -12.13 7.88 -9.36
N HIS A 86 -13.21 8.65 -9.47
CA HIS A 86 -13.53 9.39 -10.69
C HIS A 86 -12.44 10.41 -11.01
N GLY A 87 -11.96 11.16 -10.01
CA GLY A 87 -10.85 12.09 -10.18
C GLY A 87 -9.57 11.42 -10.68
N VAL A 88 -9.27 10.21 -10.22
CA VAL A 88 -8.13 9.42 -10.70
C VAL A 88 -8.33 8.98 -12.15
N ALA A 89 -9.54 8.53 -12.50
CA ALA A 89 -9.86 8.12 -13.87
C ALA A 89 -9.78 9.27 -14.86
N SER A 90 -10.28 10.46 -14.50
CA SER A 90 -10.17 11.67 -15.31
C SER A 90 -8.73 12.12 -15.46
N ALA A 91 -7.96 12.20 -14.35
CA ALA A 91 -6.56 12.60 -14.41
C ALA A 91 -5.69 11.65 -15.26
N LEU A 92 -5.99 10.35 -15.25
CA LEU A 92 -5.34 9.37 -16.11
C LEU A 92 -5.71 9.58 -17.59
N ALA A 93 -6.99 9.84 -17.89
CA ALA A 93 -7.46 10.09 -19.25
C ALA A 93 -6.92 11.42 -19.82
N GLU A 94 -6.78 12.44 -18.98
CA GLU A 94 -6.22 13.75 -19.32
C GLU A 94 -4.68 13.74 -19.39
N GLY A 95 -4.03 12.61 -19.05
CA GLY A 95 -2.58 12.48 -19.03
C GLY A 95 -1.88 13.21 -17.87
N SER A 96 -2.65 13.81 -16.96
CA SER A 96 -2.16 14.45 -15.73
C SER A 96 -1.59 13.43 -14.73
N LEU A 97 -2.10 12.20 -14.76
CA LEU A 97 -1.58 11.06 -14.01
C LEU A 97 -0.86 10.12 -14.97
N ASN A 98 0.48 10.11 -14.95
CA ASN A 98 1.28 9.29 -15.84
C ASN A 98 2.54 8.76 -15.14
N SER A 99 3.34 7.96 -15.85
CA SER A 99 4.56 7.33 -15.31
C SER A 99 5.71 8.30 -15.05
N GLY A 100 5.57 9.55 -15.48
CA GLY A 100 6.45 10.68 -15.17
C GLY A 100 6.02 11.49 -13.94
N THR A 101 4.85 11.20 -13.36
CA THR A 101 4.42 11.88 -12.14
C THR A 101 5.33 11.49 -10.97
N PRO A 102 5.89 12.45 -10.21
CA PRO A 102 6.77 12.16 -9.08
C PRO A 102 6.11 11.21 -8.07
N GLY A 103 6.72 10.05 -7.84
CA GLY A 103 6.18 9.02 -6.93
C GLY A 103 5.26 7.98 -7.59
N LEU A 104 4.92 8.12 -8.87
CA LEU A 104 4.19 7.12 -9.65
C LEU A 104 5.11 6.50 -10.71
N GLY A 105 5.68 5.33 -10.38
CA GLY A 105 6.43 4.55 -11.37
C GLY A 105 5.51 3.87 -12.40
N PRO A 106 6.05 3.36 -13.52
CA PRO A 106 5.27 2.68 -14.56
C PRO A 106 4.45 1.49 -14.02
N LYS A 107 5.00 0.75 -13.05
CA LYS A 107 4.26 -0.35 -12.37
C LYS A 107 3.09 0.14 -11.53
N THR A 108 3.18 1.37 -11.03
CA THR A 108 2.15 1.99 -10.20
C THR A 108 1.00 2.46 -11.07
N VAL A 109 1.31 3.09 -12.21
CA VAL A 109 0.32 3.47 -13.23
C VAL A 109 -0.40 2.25 -13.79
N ALA A 110 0.31 1.19 -14.16
CA ALA A 110 -0.30 -0.05 -14.61
C ALA A 110 -1.23 -0.70 -13.57
N ALA A 111 -0.89 -0.57 -12.27
CA ALA A 111 -1.76 -1.04 -11.19
C ALA A 111 -3.04 -0.19 -11.06
N ILE A 112 -2.96 1.13 -11.29
CA ILE A 112 -4.10 2.04 -11.31
C ILE A 112 -5.01 1.72 -12.50
N GLU A 113 -4.45 1.56 -13.69
CA GLU A 113 -5.20 1.19 -14.91
C GLU A 113 -5.96 -0.12 -14.71
N LYS A 114 -5.28 -1.14 -14.17
CA LYS A 114 -5.89 -2.44 -13.88
C LYS A 114 -6.99 -2.35 -12.84
N TRP A 115 -6.79 -1.53 -11.81
CA TRP A 115 -7.80 -1.31 -10.78
C TRP A 115 -9.02 -0.58 -11.34
N LEU A 116 -8.85 0.51 -12.09
CA LEU A 116 -9.95 1.23 -12.74
C LEU A 116 -10.74 0.35 -13.70
N SER A 117 -10.06 -0.55 -14.43
CA SER A 117 -10.69 -1.49 -15.35
C SER A 117 -11.58 -2.53 -14.64
N ARG A 118 -11.24 -2.90 -13.40
CA ARG A 118 -12.05 -3.82 -12.59
C ARG A 118 -13.29 -3.16 -12.01
N VAL A 119 -13.22 -1.87 -11.71
CA VAL A 119 -14.34 -1.13 -11.12
C VAL A 119 -15.28 -0.56 -12.19
N ARG A 120 -14.82 -0.33 -13.42
CA ARG A 120 -15.65 0.11 -14.56
C ARG A 120 -16.65 -0.93 -15.09
N VAL A 121 -16.88 -2.03 -14.37
CA VAL A 121 -17.92 -2.99 -14.72
C VAL A 121 -19.17 -2.75 -13.84
N PRO A 122 -20.08 -1.89 -14.29
CA PRO A 122 -21.50 -2.16 -14.18
C PRO A 122 -22.06 -2.43 -15.58
N ASN A 123 -22.59 -3.65 -15.74
CA ASN A 123 -23.58 -3.94 -16.77
C ASN A 123 -24.91 -3.29 -16.35
#